data_AF-A0A5D0Q758-F1
#
_entry.id   AF-A0A5D0Q758-F1
#
_cell.length_a   1.000
_cell.length_b   1.000
_cell.length_c   1.000
_cell.angle_alpha   90.00
_cell.angle_beta   90.00
_cell.angle_gamma   90.00
#
_symmetry.space_group_name_H-M   'P 1'
#
loop_
_entity.id
_entity.type
_entity.pdbx_description
1 polymer ?
#
loop_
_entity_poly.entity_id
_entity_poly.type
_entity_poly.pdbx_seq_one_letter_code
_entity_poly.pdbx_strand_id
1 'polypeptide(L)'
;MTGRVGRPQGRARGSSEQANALAEFLLTLTGGMTIRELAARYPVGKTLWGQYRSGEKIVPLDLLTRLVKDHTPDERSCLQRLETAARLHSAARDAAAETPAATTPSTAATPPVREEAMVPESPGDAPEADEAPVKGRRRGRPLMFAAGGLVLVALALLIPLVQPGPAGTPVAGTSLAEGGVFAIGAGGQGIFQWDGTDAAGWTRIGEHATHLWSGPAGLFAAGTDNRLHRYGGRPGLWSAIGDAGHDIAVSGNAVYRLDANREAVRVWDGHGTSWTQIGGPAARLYGGDPGLFATDPNDGRIFRYLGSPGHWEFVGTAGASFALTGSDLYGLNPERTAVNRWVPEQQPAPVLPWVHAAGPAGTLYGGASGLYSTDPSGRRLRILSPEAGSPGTGQGWRDIGAAGAEVGVGRRGVYVLTADRSEIVQWSRDTAAWRRVGGPAQALAVTSPPGD
;
A
#
# COMPACT_ATOMS: atom_id res chain seq x y z
N MET A 1 -11.83 51.49 -30.81
CA MET A 1 -12.50 50.87 -29.66
C MET A 1 -11.49 50.77 -28.53
N THR A 2 -11.65 51.63 -27.53
CA THR A 2 -10.70 51.90 -26.44
C THR A 2 -10.90 50.91 -25.29
N GLY A 3 -9.99 49.95 -25.13
CA GLY A 3 -9.96 49.02 -24.00
C GLY A 3 -9.44 49.72 -22.75
N ARG A 4 -10.31 49.85 -21.75
CA ARG A 4 -10.03 50.42 -20.41
C ARG A 4 -8.81 49.75 -19.76
N VAL A 5 -7.72 50.50 -19.64
CA VAL A 5 -6.58 50.15 -18.80
C VAL A 5 -7.02 50.26 -17.33
N GLY A 6 -7.35 49.12 -16.73
CA GLY A 6 -7.51 49.02 -15.28
C GLY A 6 -6.20 49.34 -14.58
N ARG A 7 -6.27 50.07 -13.46
CA ARG A 7 -5.12 50.48 -12.63
C ARG A 7 -4.06 49.37 -12.48
N PRO A 8 -2.76 49.68 -12.61
CA PRO A 8 -1.71 48.72 -12.27
C PRO A 8 -1.84 48.36 -10.79
N GLN A 9 -2.16 47.09 -10.51
CA GLN A 9 -2.27 46.59 -9.15
C GLN A 9 -0.87 46.26 -8.63
N GLY A 10 -0.65 46.55 -7.35
CA GLY A 10 0.67 46.69 -6.73
C GLY A 10 1.54 45.43 -6.72
N ARG A 11 2.81 45.65 -6.38
CA ARG A 11 3.88 44.64 -6.25
C ARG A 11 3.43 43.40 -5.47
N ALA A 12 4.01 42.25 -5.83
CA ALA A 12 3.80 40.95 -5.21
C ALA A 12 3.84 41.02 -3.68
N ARG A 13 2.89 40.36 -3.01
CA ARG A 13 2.72 40.36 -1.54
C ARG A 13 2.79 38.95 -0.95
N GLY A 14 3.28 37.96 -1.70
CA GLY A 14 3.47 36.61 -1.18
C GLY A 14 4.47 36.58 -0.03
N SER A 15 4.19 35.73 0.95
CA SER A 15 5.03 35.53 2.15
C SER A 15 6.37 34.82 1.85
N SER A 16 6.58 34.36 0.62
CA SER A 16 7.81 33.71 0.16
C SER A 16 8.10 34.04 -1.32
N GLU A 17 9.36 33.92 -1.73
CA GLU A 17 9.79 34.10 -3.13
C GLU A 17 9.09 33.10 -4.06
N GLN A 18 8.86 31.88 -3.56
CA GLN A 18 8.19 30.79 -4.25
C GLN A 18 6.71 31.10 -4.49
N ALA A 19 6.02 31.71 -3.51
CA ALA A 19 4.64 32.17 -3.67
C ALA A 19 4.53 33.31 -4.71
N ASN A 20 5.53 34.19 -4.77
CA ASN A 20 5.60 35.26 -5.77
C ASN A 20 5.85 34.71 -7.17
N ALA A 21 6.74 33.72 -7.33
CA ALA A 21 6.98 33.06 -8.62
C ALA A 21 5.72 32.34 -9.16
N LEU A 22 4.95 31.70 -8.28
CA LEU A 22 3.66 31.10 -8.64
C LEU A 22 2.64 32.16 -9.07
N ALA A 23 2.59 33.29 -8.38
CA ALA A 23 1.70 34.40 -8.71
C ALA A 23 2.06 35.04 -10.07
N GLU A 24 3.35 35.20 -10.38
CA GLU A 24 3.82 35.68 -11.68
C GLU A 24 3.47 34.74 -12.83
N PHE A 25 3.59 33.43 -12.60
CA PHE A 25 3.15 32.43 -13.57
C PHE A 25 1.63 32.52 -13.81
N LEU A 26 0.84 32.67 -12.74
CA LEU A 26 -0.60 32.86 -12.83
C LEU A 26 -0.97 34.18 -13.55
N LEU A 27 -0.21 35.25 -13.32
CA LEU A 27 -0.37 36.53 -14.01
C LEU A 27 -0.08 36.41 -15.50
N THR A 28 0.93 35.64 -15.88
CA THR A 28 1.29 35.39 -17.28
C THR A 28 0.22 34.57 -18.00
N LEU A 29 -0.31 33.53 -17.36
CA LEU A 29 -1.41 32.73 -17.90
C LEU A 29 -2.72 33.53 -18.07
N THR A 30 -2.96 34.49 -17.18
CA THR A 30 -4.22 35.27 -17.13
C THR A 30 -4.04 36.72 -17.60
N GLY A 31 -2.97 37.02 -18.35
CA GLY A 31 -2.55 38.36 -18.74
C GLY A 31 -3.58 39.17 -19.56
N GLY A 32 -4.58 38.51 -20.15
CA GLY A 32 -5.66 39.14 -20.92
C GLY A 32 -7.01 39.26 -20.19
N MET A 33 -7.12 38.83 -18.92
CA MET A 33 -8.39 38.77 -18.20
C MET A 33 -8.40 39.62 -16.92
N THR A 34 -9.50 40.33 -16.71
CA THR A 34 -9.79 41.04 -15.46
C THR A 34 -10.20 40.05 -14.36
N ILE A 35 -10.02 40.43 -13.09
CA ILE A 35 -10.50 39.64 -11.93
C ILE A 35 -12.02 39.38 -12.02
N ARG A 36 -12.78 40.32 -12.60
CA ARG A 36 -14.24 40.17 -12.78
C ARG A 36 -14.56 39.07 -13.80
N GLU A 37 -13.81 38.98 -14.89
CA GLU A 37 -13.97 37.93 -15.91
C GLU A 37 -13.51 36.56 -15.39
N LEU A 38 -12.40 36.51 -14.66
CA LEU A 38 -11.92 35.29 -14.01
C LEU A 38 -12.93 34.74 -13.00
N ALA A 39 -13.52 35.59 -12.16
CA ALA A 39 -14.55 35.19 -11.20
C ALA A 39 -15.87 34.74 -11.86
N ALA A 40 -16.14 35.21 -13.08
CA ALA A 40 -17.33 34.79 -13.84
C ALA A 40 -17.10 33.44 -14.53
N ARG A 41 -15.88 33.18 -15.03
CA ARG A 41 -15.52 31.95 -15.76
C ARG A 41 -15.14 30.79 -14.83
N TYR A 42 -14.56 31.10 -13.69
CA TYR A 42 -14.20 30.14 -12.64
C TYR A 42 -14.87 30.61 -11.35
N PRO A 43 -15.84 29.85 -10.78
CA PRO A 43 -16.70 30.27 -9.67
C PRO A 43 -15.93 30.38 -8.36
N VAL A 44 -15.07 31.40 -8.30
CA VAL A 44 -14.14 31.71 -7.22
C VAL A 44 -14.31 33.20 -6.94
N GLY A 45 -14.42 33.58 -5.67
CA GLY A 45 -14.67 34.96 -5.28
C GLY A 45 -13.63 35.94 -5.82
N LYS A 46 -14.05 37.14 -6.20
CA LYS A 46 -13.17 38.21 -6.74
C LYS A 46 -12.01 38.54 -5.81
N THR A 47 -12.25 38.53 -4.50
CA THR A 47 -11.23 38.76 -3.48
C THR A 47 -10.18 37.65 -3.49
N LEU A 48 -10.59 36.39 -3.64
CA LEU A 48 -9.70 35.24 -3.66
C LEU A 48 -8.78 35.26 -4.90
N TRP A 49 -9.32 35.66 -6.05
CA TRP A 49 -8.54 35.87 -7.26
C TRP A 49 -7.48 36.96 -7.12
N GLY A 50 -7.79 38.04 -6.38
CA GLY A 50 -6.80 39.06 -6.01
C GLY A 50 -5.69 38.49 -5.12
N GLN A 51 -6.03 37.62 -4.16
CA GLN A 51 -5.06 36.96 -3.28
C GLN A 51 -4.16 35.96 -4.02
N TYR A 52 -4.72 35.21 -4.98
CA TYR A 52 -3.94 34.29 -5.82
C TYR A 52 -2.98 35.02 -6.76
N ARG A 53 -3.46 36.07 -7.43
CA ARG A 53 -2.63 36.85 -8.37
C ARG A 53 -1.58 37.74 -7.69
N SER A 54 -1.70 37.96 -6.37
CA SER A 54 -0.70 38.70 -5.58
C SER A 54 0.26 37.79 -4.81
N GLY A 55 0.04 36.48 -4.82
CA GLY A 55 0.84 35.50 -4.06
C GLY A 55 0.48 35.43 -2.57
N GLU A 56 -0.50 36.20 -2.10
CA GLU A 56 -0.98 36.20 -0.70
C GLU A 56 -1.62 34.85 -0.31
N LYS A 57 -2.21 34.15 -1.30
CA LYS A 57 -2.65 32.76 -1.14
C LYS A 57 -2.13 31.91 -2.27
N ILE A 58 -1.86 30.65 -1.95
CA ILE A 58 -1.52 29.62 -2.93
C ILE A 58 -2.81 29.22 -3.66
N VAL A 59 -2.78 29.32 -5.00
CA VAL A 59 -3.89 28.88 -5.86
C VAL A 59 -4.00 27.35 -5.80
N PRO A 60 -5.19 26.76 -5.60
CA PRO A 60 -5.35 25.31 -5.60
C PRO A 60 -4.89 24.66 -6.91
N LEU A 61 -4.19 23.53 -6.82
CA LEU A 61 -3.61 22.85 -7.97
C LEU A 61 -4.66 22.50 -9.04
N ASP A 62 -5.84 22.02 -8.65
CA ASP A 62 -6.92 21.70 -9.61
C ASP A 62 -7.45 22.92 -10.39
N LEU A 63 -7.40 24.10 -9.78
CA LEU A 63 -7.76 25.34 -10.44
C LEU A 63 -6.64 25.78 -11.39
N LEU A 64 -5.38 25.65 -10.97
CA LEU A 64 -4.21 25.96 -11.79
C LEU A 64 -4.10 25.04 -13.02
N THR A 65 -4.32 23.73 -12.84
CA THR A 65 -4.34 22.74 -13.93
C THR A 65 -5.42 23.04 -14.95
N ARG A 66 -6.63 23.43 -14.51
CA ARG A 66 -7.70 23.86 -15.40
C ARG A 66 -7.35 25.12 -16.18
N LEU A 67 -6.77 26.12 -15.51
CA LEU A 67 -6.32 27.35 -16.18
C LEU A 67 -5.28 27.07 -17.27
N VAL A 68 -4.29 26.21 -17.00
CA VAL A 68 -3.27 25.86 -17.99
C VAL A 68 -3.89 25.18 -19.21
N LYS A 69 -4.81 24.23 -19.00
CA LYS A 69 -5.53 23.54 -20.10
C LYS A 69 -6.39 24.50 -20.91
N ASP A 70 -7.11 25.41 -20.25
CA ASP A 70 -8.02 26.35 -20.92
C ASP A 70 -7.28 27.45 -21.72
N HIS A 71 -6.06 27.79 -21.31
CA HIS A 71 -5.27 28.88 -21.91
C HIS A 71 -4.12 28.38 -22.80
N THR A 72 -3.93 27.06 -22.91
CA THR A 72 -2.88 26.46 -23.74
C THR A 72 -3.47 25.40 -24.67
N PRO A 73 -3.89 25.78 -25.88
CA PRO A 73 -4.52 24.85 -26.83
C PRO A 73 -3.53 23.84 -27.44
N ASP A 74 -2.23 24.16 -27.45
CA ASP A 74 -1.18 23.26 -27.96
C ASP A 74 -0.81 22.20 -26.90
N GLU A 75 -0.84 20.92 -27.29
CA GLU A 75 -0.64 19.79 -26.38
C GLU A 75 0.75 19.75 -25.74
N ARG A 76 1.82 20.01 -26.52
CA ARG A 76 3.20 19.99 -26.02
C ARG A 76 3.46 21.17 -25.07
N SER A 77 2.98 22.35 -25.43
CA SER A 77 3.08 23.55 -24.60
C SER A 77 2.23 23.43 -23.34
N CYS A 78 1.09 22.74 -23.42
CA CYS A 78 0.22 22.46 -22.27
C CYS A 78 0.92 21.54 -21.28
N LEU A 79 1.55 20.45 -21.75
CA LEU A 79 2.34 19.55 -20.90
C LEU A 79 3.48 20.28 -20.20
N GLN A 80 4.26 21.09 -20.93
CA GLN A 80 5.36 21.87 -20.34
C GLN A 80 4.86 22.89 -19.30
N ARG A 81 3.74 23.57 -19.57
CA ARG A 81 3.14 24.52 -18.63
C ARG A 81 2.52 23.83 -17.42
N LEU A 82 1.98 22.62 -17.58
CA LEU A 82 1.46 21.81 -16.46
C LEU A 82 2.60 21.35 -15.54
N GLU A 83 3.73 20.95 -16.11
CA GLU A 83 4.92 20.60 -15.34
C GLU A 83 5.47 21.82 -14.57
N THR A 84 5.57 22.97 -15.25
CA THR A 84 5.99 24.24 -14.63
C THR A 84 5.04 24.66 -13.51
N ALA A 85 3.73 24.55 -13.75
CA ALA A 85 2.68 24.86 -12.77
C ALA A 85 2.78 23.96 -11.52
N ALA A 86 2.97 22.65 -11.71
CA ALA A 86 3.09 21.68 -10.63
C ALA A 86 4.34 21.96 -9.77
N ARG A 87 5.47 22.26 -10.42
CA ARG A 87 6.73 22.60 -9.75
C ARG A 87 6.62 23.86 -8.90
N LEU A 88 6.10 24.95 -9.48
CA LEU A 88 5.91 26.22 -8.77
C LEU A 88 4.90 26.09 -7.62
N HIS A 89 3.84 25.29 -7.81
CA HIS A 89 2.86 25.04 -6.76
C HIS A 89 3.45 24.22 -5.60
N SER A 90 4.27 23.21 -5.88
CA SER A 90 5.00 22.47 -4.83
C SER A 90 5.91 23.40 -4.05
N ALA A 91 6.79 24.13 -4.76
CA ALA A 91 7.73 25.05 -4.13
C ALA A 91 7.05 26.12 -3.25
N ALA A 92 5.92 26.66 -3.70
CA ALA A 92 5.14 27.62 -2.91
C ALA A 92 4.53 26.97 -1.65
N ARG A 93 4.06 25.73 -1.75
CA ARG A 93 3.46 24.98 -0.65
C ARG A 93 4.51 24.56 0.39
N ASP A 94 5.68 24.13 -0.07
CA ASP A 94 6.80 23.73 0.79
C ASP A 94 7.32 24.95 1.57
N ALA A 95 7.51 26.09 0.90
CA ALA A 95 7.89 27.35 1.56
C ALA A 95 6.83 27.86 2.56
N ALA A 96 5.54 27.62 2.31
CA ALA A 96 4.48 27.95 3.26
C ALA A 96 4.44 26.99 4.47
N ALA A 97 4.87 25.74 4.30
CA ALA A 97 4.98 24.76 5.39
C ALA A 97 6.23 24.99 6.26
N GLU A 98 7.32 25.50 5.68
CA GLU A 98 8.58 25.82 6.37
C GLU A 98 8.51 27.10 7.23
N THR A 99 7.40 27.83 7.21
CA THR A 99 7.20 29.00 8.08
C THR A 99 6.30 28.67 9.29
N PRO A 100 6.84 28.22 10.44
CA PRO A 100 6.18 28.36 11.73
C PRO A 100 6.94 29.28 12.70
N ALA A 101 6.25 30.32 13.17
CA ALA A 101 6.41 30.98 14.47
C ALA A 101 7.82 31.44 14.90
N ALA A 102 8.23 32.64 14.47
CA ALA A 102 9.24 33.43 15.18
C ALA A 102 8.90 34.92 15.17
N THR A 103 7.83 35.33 15.86
CA THR A 103 7.78 36.67 16.48
C THR A 103 6.80 36.71 17.66
N THR A 104 7.29 36.38 18.86
CA THR A 104 6.88 37.04 20.10
C THR A 104 8.05 36.99 21.08
N PRO A 105 8.71 38.11 21.40
CA PRO A 105 9.65 38.15 22.51
C PRO A 105 8.86 38.23 23.82
N SER A 106 8.94 37.18 24.64
CA SER A 106 8.39 37.18 25.99
C SER A 106 9.41 37.85 26.92
N THR A 107 9.20 39.14 27.20
CA THR A 107 9.89 39.88 28.23
C THR A 107 9.56 39.31 29.60
N ALA A 108 10.57 38.81 30.30
CA ALA A 108 10.50 38.46 31.71
C ALA A 108 10.39 39.74 32.55
N ALA A 109 9.34 39.84 33.37
CA ALA A 109 9.26 40.76 34.49
C ALA A 109 8.49 40.10 35.64
N THR A 110 9.18 39.98 36.77
CA THR A 110 8.73 39.66 38.14
C THR A 110 8.82 40.97 38.96
N PRO A 111 8.25 41.21 40.16
CA PRO A 111 7.17 40.63 41.01
C PRO A 111 6.12 41.77 41.41
N PRO A 112 5.33 41.80 42.53
CA PRO A 112 5.29 40.94 43.73
C PRO A 112 3.92 40.59 44.38
N VAL A 113 4.10 39.77 45.43
CA VAL A 113 3.22 39.19 46.46
C VAL A 113 2.37 40.20 47.25
N ARG A 114 1.13 39.81 47.63
CA ARG A 114 0.43 40.10 48.91
C ARG A 114 -0.83 39.21 49.02
N GLU A 115 -0.88 38.15 49.83
CA GLU A 115 -1.17 38.05 51.27
C GLU A 115 -2.68 38.20 51.64
N GLU A 116 -3.27 37.04 51.96
CA GLU A 116 -4.33 36.70 52.93
C GLU A 116 -5.73 37.37 52.99
N ALA A 117 -6.72 36.46 53.04
CA ALA A 117 -7.85 36.36 53.99
C ALA A 117 -9.27 36.84 53.61
N MET A 118 -10.20 35.91 53.91
CA MET A 118 -11.53 36.11 54.50
C MET A 118 -12.75 36.18 53.56
N VAL A 119 -13.57 35.14 53.66
CA VAL A 119 -15.03 35.10 53.43
C VAL A 119 -15.68 35.67 54.70
N PRO A 120 -16.72 36.54 54.64
CA PRO A 120 -18.08 36.02 54.68
C PRO A 120 -19.19 36.81 53.95
N GLU A 121 -20.27 36.06 53.74
CA GLU A 121 -21.68 36.45 53.77
C GLU A 121 -22.37 37.21 52.60
N SER A 122 -23.47 36.58 52.19
CA SER A 122 -24.59 37.07 51.38
C SER A 122 -25.53 37.91 52.26
N PRO A 123 -26.35 38.83 51.70
CA PRO A 123 -27.73 38.52 51.30
C PRO A 123 -28.09 39.25 49.98
N GLY A 124 -29.15 38.99 49.22
CA GLY A 124 -30.48 38.45 49.43
C GLY A 124 -31.39 39.24 48.48
N ASP A 125 -32.23 38.54 47.69
CA ASP A 125 -33.62 38.92 47.38
C ASP A 125 -34.15 38.13 46.17
N ALA A 126 -35.17 37.31 46.45
CA ALA A 126 -36.21 36.90 45.52
C ALA A 126 -37.48 37.69 45.89
N PRO A 127 -38.57 37.69 45.07
CA PRO A 127 -39.59 36.66 45.32
C PRO A 127 -40.48 36.20 44.13
N GLU A 128 -41.02 34.98 44.32
CA GLU A 128 -42.40 34.46 44.07
C GLU A 128 -43.02 34.39 42.66
N ALA A 129 -43.85 33.38 42.28
CA ALA A 129 -44.79 32.50 43.03
C ALA A 129 -44.76 31.03 42.49
N ASP A 130 -44.85 29.95 43.30
CA ASP A 130 -46.02 29.30 44.00
C ASP A 130 -47.00 28.60 43.02
N GLU A 131 -47.41 27.32 43.12
CA GLU A 131 -47.76 26.46 44.27
C GLU A 131 -47.42 24.95 44.05
N ALA A 132 -47.26 24.22 45.17
CA ALA A 132 -47.27 22.75 45.29
C ALA A 132 -48.57 22.29 46.02
N PRO A 133 -48.86 20.98 46.29
CA PRO A 133 -48.12 20.20 47.30
C PRO A 133 -47.99 18.65 47.06
N VAL A 134 -46.83 18.02 47.38
CA VAL A 134 -46.53 17.11 48.54
C VAL A 134 -47.05 15.65 48.38
N LYS A 135 -46.32 14.52 48.58
CA LYS A 135 -45.48 13.98 49.70
C LYS A 135 -44.76 12.71 49.17
N GLY A 136 -43.44 12.51 49.30
CA GLY A 136 -42.74 11.82 50.42
C GLY A 136 -41.76 10.75 49.85
N ARG A 137 -40.43 10.96 49.85
CA ARG A 137 -39.39 10.50 50.83
C ARG A 137 -39.44 8.99 51.15
N ARG A 138 -38.35 8.21 51.26
CA ARG A 138 -36.88 8.41 51.43
C ARG A 138 -36.20 7.04 51.21
N ARG A 139 -35.07 6.97 50.49
CA ARG A 139 -33.67 6.77 50.99
C ARG A 139 -33.43 5.61 51.97
N GLY A 140 -32.39 4.83 51.69
CA GLY A 140 -31.58 4.18 52.74
C GLY A 140 -30.66 3.07 52.26
N ARG A 141 -29.44 3.41 51.83
CA ARG A 141 -28.24 2.55 52.01
C ARG A 141 -27.69 2.83 53.42
N PRO A 142 -26.98 1.87 54.04
CA PRO A 142 -25.57 2.16 54.34
C PRO A 142 -24.61 0.95 54.25
N LEU A 143 -23.35 1.28 54.52
CA LEU A 143 -22.07 0.58 54.31
C LEU A 143 -21.55 -0.19 55.55
N MET A 144 -20.72 -1.20 55.27
CA MET A 144 -19.40 -1.56 55.85
C MET A 144 -19.18 -2.30 57.21
N PHE A 145 -18.13 -3.15 57.12
CA PHE A 145 -17.10 -3.62 58.08
C PHE A 145 -17.18 -5.03 58.71
N ALA A 146 -16.38 -5.93 58.11
CA ALA A 146 -15.22 -6.65 58.65
C ALA A 146 -15.28 -7.64 59.85
N ALA A 147 -14.59 -8.77 59.59
CA ALA A 147 -13.69 -9.57 60.46
C ALA A 147 -14.22 -10.85 61.15
N GLY A 148 -13.56 -11.97 60.79
CA GLY A 148 -13.14 -13.02 61.73
C GLY A 148 -13.87 -14.37 61.67
N GLY A 149 -13.13 -15.45 61.34
CA GLY A 149 -13.52 -16.81 61.73
C GLY A 149 -13.21 -17.91 60.71
N LEU A 150 -12.08 -18.59 60.92
CA LEU A 150 -11.60 -19.75 60.17
C LEU A 150 -12.04 -21.04 60.88
N VAL A 151 -12.73 -21.98 60.21
CA VAL A 151 -12.63 -23.44 60.47
C VAL A 151 -12.90 -24.22 59.17
N LEU A 152 -11.90 -25.03 58.81
CA LEU A 152 -11.83 -25.99 57.71
C LEU A 152 -12.49 -27.32 58.10
N VAL A 153 -13.31 -27.91 57.21
CA VAL A 153 -13.50 -29.37 57.13
C VAL A 153 -13.48 -29.77 55.67
N ALA A 154 -12.49 -30.62 55.33
CA ALA A 154 -12.24 -31.16 54.01
C ALA A 154 -13.04 -32.44 53.77
N LEU A 155 -13.56 -32.61 52.55
CA LEU A 155 -13.95 -33.92 52.01
C LEU A 155 -13.26 -34.07 50.65
N ALA A 156 -12.27 -34.95 50.60
CA ALA A 156 -11.48 -35.27 49.42
C ALA A 156 -12.22 -36.29 48.54
N LEU A 157 -12.41 -35.96 47.27
CA LEU A 157 -12.76 -36.91 46.21
C LEU A 157 -11.57 -37.01 45.25
N LEU A 158 -11.07 -38.24 45.13
CA LEU A 158 -9.95 -38.66 44.27
C LEU A 158 -10.26 -38.37 42.79
N ILE A 159 -9.47 -37.46 42.20
CA ILE A 159 -9.30 -37.34 40.74
C ILE A 159 -7.92 -37.94 40.44
N PRO A 160 -7.78 -38.87 39.48
CA PRO A 160 -6.45 -39.35 39.11
C PRO A 160 -5.67 -38.18 38.50
N LEU A 161 -4.48 -37.90 39.06
CA LEU A 161 -3.48 -37.07 38.42
C LEU A 161 -3.08 -37.73 37.09
N VAL A 162 -3.73 -37.34 35.99
CA VAL A 162 -3.09 -37.39 34.68
C VAL A 162 -2.09 -36.24 34.68
N GLN A 163 -0.82 -36.57 34.88
CA GLN A 163 0.25 -35.60 34.70
C GLN A 163 0.17 -35.07 33.27
N PRO A 164 0.15 -33.73 33.03
CA PRO A 164 0.45 -33.23 31.71
C PRO A 164 1.88 -33.66 31.41
N GLY A 165 2.03 -34.54 30.42
CA GLY A 165 3.35 -34.87 29.87
C GLY A 165 4.08 -33.60 29.46
N PRO A 166 5.42 -33.64 29.34
CA PRO A 166 6.19 -32.47 28.96
C PRO A 166 5.55 -31.86 27.72
N ALA A 167 5.23 -30.57 27.81
CA ALA A 167 4.68 -29.79 26.72
C ALA A 167 5.41 -30.20 25.44
N GLY A 168 4.68 -30.83 24.51
CA GLY A 168 5.21 -31.12 23.19
C GLY A 168 5.84 -29.84 22.71
N THR A 169 7.13 -29.91 22.40
CA THR A 169 7.93 -28.78 21.95
C THR A 169 7.08 -28.01 20.94
N PRO A 170 6.84 -26.70 21.10
CA PRO A 170 6.21 -25.94 20.04
C PRO A 170 7.04 -26.22 18.80
N VAL A 171 6.47 -26.94 17.83
CA VAL A 171 7.06 -27.04 16.50
C VAL A 171 7.29 -25.59 16.13
N ALA A 172 8.55 -25.19 16.02
CA ALA A 172 8.93 -23.85 15.69
C ALA A 172 8.20 -23.56 14.38
N GLY A 173 7.08 -22.84 14.47
CA GLY A 173 6.37 -22.39 13.30
C GLY A 173 7.38 -21.53 12.59
N THR A 174 7.95 -22.05 11.50
CA THR A 174 8.96 -21.36 10.72
C THR A 174 8.41 -19.97 10.52
N SER A 175 9.11 -18.97 11.08
CA SER A 175 8.79 -17.60 10.82
C SER A 175 8.67 -17.47 9.31
N LEU A 176 7.56 -16.91 8.81
CA LEU A 176 7.41 -16.63 7.37
C LEU A 176 8.56 -15.75 6.85
N ALA A 177 9.38 -15.19 7.76
CA ALA A 177 10.66 -14.53 7.48
C ALA A 177 11.68 -15.38 6.70
N GLU A 178 11.59 -16.71 6.67
CA GLU A 178 12.48 -17.55 5.83
C GLU A 178 11.92 -17.86 4.43
N GLY A 179 10.71 -17.39 4.13
CA GLY A 179 9.93 -17.86 3.00
C GLY A 179 9.20 -19.18 3.31
N GLY A 180 8.31 -19.60 2.43
CA GLY A 180 7.46 -20.77 2.65
C GLY A 180 6.72 -21.18 1.39
N VAL A 181 6.28 -22.43 1.35
CA VAL A 181 5.47 -22.98 0.25
C VAL A 181 4.15 -23.43 0.82
N PHE A 182 3.07 -22.96 0.22
CA PHE A 182 1.70 -23.20 0.66
C PHE A 182 0.89 -23.75 -0.49
N ALA A 183 -0.06 -24.60 -0.16
CA ALA A 183 -0.97 -25.18 -1.15
C ALA A 183 -2.39 -25.22 -0.62
N ILE A 184 -3.34 -25.08 -1.54
CA ILE A 184 -4.73 -25.45 -1.30
C ILE A 184 -4.87 -26.91 -1.74
N GLY A 185 -5.43 -27.78 -0.88
CA GLY A 185 -5.67 -29.16 -1.26
C GLY A 185 -6.69 -29.30 -2.39
N ALA A 186 -6.76 -30.49 -2.98
CA ALA A 186 -7.68 -30.78 -4.08
C ALA A 186 -9.13 -30.39 -3.75
N GLY A 187 -9.84 -29.78 -4.72
CA GLY A 187 -11.22 -29.33 -4.53
C GLY A 187 -11.39 -28.14 -3.58
N GLY A 188 -10.32 -27.38 -3.29
CA GLY A 188 -10.36 -26.23 -2.37
C GLY A 188 -10.37 -26.63 -0.89
N GLN A 189 -10.06 -27.88 -0.59
CA GLN A 189 -10.13 -28.47 0.74
C GLN A 189 -8.76 -28.40 1.42
N GLY A 190 -8.69 -27.70 2.54
CA GLY A 190 -7.50 -27.53 3.34
C GLY A 190 -6.53 -26.49 2.78
N ILE A 191 -5.88 -25.77 3.69
CA ILE A 191 -4.69 -24.97 3.42
C ILE A 191 -3.52 -25.68 4.09
N PHE A 192 -2.43 -25.88 3.37
CA PHE A 192 -1.28 -26.63 3.84
C PHE A 192 0.00 -25.79 3.72
N GLN A 193 0.91 -25.97 4.68
CA GLN A 193 2.26 -25.41 4.68
C GLN A 193 3.27 -26.54 4.58
N TRP A 194 4.24 -26.39 3.68
CA TRP A 194 5.37 -27.29 3.55
C TRP A 194 6.52 -26.87 4.47
N ASP A 195 7.13 -27.83 5.16
CA ASP A 195 8.27 -27.62 6.07
C ASP A 195 9.62 -27.47 5.35
N GLY A 196 9.66 -27.72 4.04
CA GLY A 196 10.87 -27.58 3.23
C GLY A 196 11.68 -28.86 3.05
N THR A 197 11.23 -30.00 3.58
CA THR A 197 11.97 -31.27 3.58
C THR A 197 11.65 -32.13 2.37
N ASP A 198 10.61 -32.96 2.45
CA ASP A 198 10.20 -33.94 1.46
C ASP A 198 8.67 -33.90 1.20
N ALA A 199 8.16 -34.83 0.40
CA ALA A 199 6.75 -34.85 0.01
C ALA A 199 5.76 -35.14 1.17
N ALA A 200 6.23 -35.62 2.32
CA ALA A 200 5.41 -35.86 3.51
C ALA A 200 5.37 -34.64 4.44
N GLY A 201 6.26 -33.66 4.27
CA GLY A 201 6.42 -32.48 5.11
C GLY A 201 5.31 -31.42 5.04
N TRP A 202 4.05 -31.81 4.79
CA TRP A 202 2.93 -30.88 4.70
C TRP A 202 2.06 -30.91 5.95
N THR A 203 1.90 -29.75 6.59
CA THR A 203 1.01 -29.57 7.73
C THR A 203 -0.22 -28.78 7.33
N ARG A 204 -1.41 -29.27 7.70
CA ARG A 204 -2.65 -28.54 7.50
C ARG A 204 -2.73 -27.36 8.47
N ILE A 205 -2.93 -26.16 7.92
CA ILE A 205 -2.97 -24.91 8.67
C ILE A 205 -4.32 -24.18 8.55
N GLY A 206 -5.22 -24.61 7.66
CA GLY A 206 -6.54 -24.01 7.49
C GLY A 206 -7.54 -24.94 6.79
N GLU A 207 -8.81 -24.54 6.78
CA GLU A 207 -9.92 -25.40 6.38
C GLU A 207 -10.24 -25.36 4.88
N HIS A 208 -10.44 -24.18 4.32
CA HIS A 208 -10.81 -23.99 2.91
C HIS A 208 -10.24 -22.67 2.40
N ALA A 209 -9.88 -22.66 1.12
CA ALA A 209 -9.52 -21.44 0.40
C ALA A 209 -9.79 -21.62 -1.09
N THR A 210 -10.00 -20.52 -1.79
CA THR A 210 -10.03 -20.47 -3.25
C THR A 210 -8.71 -19.96 -3.83
N HIS A 211 -8.04 -19.07 -3.10
CA HIS A 211 -6.79 -18.44 -3.50
C HIS A 211 -5.88 -18.23 -2.29
N LEU A 212 -4.57 -18.19 -2.55
CA LEU A 212 -3.53 -17.91 -1.56
C LEU A 212 -2.61 -16.80 -2.07
N TRP A 213 -2.22 -15.90 -1.15
CA TRP A 213 -1.18 -14.91 -1.39
C TRP A 213 -0.22 -14.93 -0.22
N SER A 214 1.06 -14.79 -0.51
CA SER A 214 2.09 -14.92 0.50
C SER A 214 3.27 -14.00 0.19
N GLY A 215 3.81 -13.37 1.23
CA GLY A 215 4.92 -12.42 1.13
C GLY A 215 5.43 -12.05 2.53
N PRO A 216 6.33 -11.06 2.66
CA PRO A 216 6.86 -10.67 3.97
C PRO A 216 5.78 -10.20 4.96
N ALA A 217 4.66 -9.64 4.49
CA ALA A 217 3.50 -9.27 5.31
C ALA A 217 2.76 -10.47 5.94
N GLY A 218 2.97 -11.68 5.43
CA GLY A 218 2.37 -12.92 5.93
C GLY A 218 1.73 -13.78 4.84
N LEU A 219 0.87 -14.70 5.28
CA LEU A 219 0.06 -15.57 4.44
C LEU A 219 -1.41 -15.13 4.50
N PHE A 220 -2.03 -15.06 3.34
CA PHE A 220 -3.41 -14.61 3.14
C PHE A 220 -4.17 -15.60 2.28
N ALA A 221 -5.46 -15.76 2.56
CA ALA A 221 -6.33 -16.67 1.84
C ALA A 221 -7.69 -16.04 1.56
N ALA A 222 -8.23 -16.26 0.37
CA ALA A 222 -9.62 -15.95 0.07
C ALA A 222 -10.50 -17.16 0.38
N GLY A 223 -11.56 -16.96 1.16
CA GLY A 223 -12.59 -17.96 1.40
C GLY A 223 -13.54 -18.11 0.20
N THR A 224 -14.46 -19.07 0.28
CA THR A 224 -15.56 -19.22 -0.68
C THR A 224 -16.62 -18.13 -0.54
N ASP A 225 -16.62 -17.43 0.59
CA ASP A 225 -17.46 -16.28 0.91
C ASP A 225 -16.88 -14.95 0.39
N ASN A 226 -15.82 -15.00 -0.43
CA ASN A 226 -15.08 -13.86 -0.95
C ASN A 226 -14.47 -12.97 0.14
N ARG A 227 -14.28 -13.49 1.36
CA ARG A 227 -13.54 -12.79 2.42
C ARG A 227 -12.06 -13.10 2.35
N LEU A 228 -11.25 -12.09 2.63
CA LEU A 228 -9.81 -12.21 2.79
C LEU A 228 -9.48 -12.47 4.25
N HIS A 229 -8.66 -13.49 4.49
CA HIS A 229 -8.19 -13.87 5.82
C HIS A 229 -6.67 -13.79 5.90
N ARG A 230 -6.15 -13.35 7.04
CA ARG A 230 -4.73 -13.40 7.39
C ARG A 230 -4.46 -14.58 8.32
N TYR A 231 -3.41 -15.34 8.03
CA TYR A 231 -2.93 -16.40 8.90
C TYR A 231 -2.28 -15.82 10.17
N GLY A 232 -2.66 -16.33 11.33
CA GLY A 232 -2.14 -15.92 12.64
C GLY A 232 -0.85 -16.62 13.07
N GLY A 233 -0.28 -17.49 12.22
CA GLY A 233 0.97 -18.19 12.50
C GLY A 233 0.82 -19.51 13.26
N ARG A 234 -0.41 -19.93 13.56
CA ARG A 234 -0.72 -21.23 14.17
C ARG A 234 -1.82 -21.95 13.39
N PRO A 235 -1.77 -23.28 13.22
CA PRO A 235 -2.80 -24.02 12.51
C PRO A 235 -4.22 -23.68 13.00
N GLY A 236 -5.13 -23.42 12.06
CA GLY A 236 -6.52 -23.05 12.33
C GLY A 236 -6.73 -21.58 12.73
N LEU A 237 -5.67 -20.83 13.03
CA LEU A 237 -5.78 -19.43 13.42
C LEU A 237 -5.79 -18.52 12.18
N TRP A 238 -6.98 -18.10 11.77
CA TRP A 238 -7.19 -17.18 10.65
C TRP A 238 -8.12 -16.04 11.07
N SER A 239 -7.74 -14.81 10.75
CA SER A 239 -8.55 -13.62 11.06
C SER A 239 -9.02 -12.98 9.77
N ALA A 240 -10.33 -12.72 9.65
CA ALA A 240 -10.85 -12.00 8.50
C ALA A 240 -10.34 -10.54 8.52
N ILE A 241 -9.80 -10.10 7.39
CA ILE A 241 -9.27 -8.75 7.22
C ILE A 241 -10.08 -7.91 6.23
N GLY A 242 -11.14 -8.46 5.63
CA GLY A 242 -12.04 -7.73 4.73
C GLY A 242 -12.50 -8.60 3.59
N ASP A 243 -12.93 -7.99 2.50
CA ASP A 243 -13.25 -8.69 1.26
C ASP A 243 -11.97 -8.93 0.43
N ALA A 244 -11.94 -10.02 -0.34
CA ALA A 244 -10.80 -10.40 -1.18
C ALA A 244 -10.59 -9.48 -2.39
N GLY A 245 -11.58 -8.66 -2.73
CA GLY A 245 -11.47 -7.72 -3.85
C GLY A 245 -11.30 -8.44 -5.19
N HIS A 246 -10.80 -7.70 -6.18
CA HIS A 246 -10.51 -8.22 -7.51
C HIS A 246 -9.09 -8.81 -7.62
N ASP A 247 -8.11 -8.17 -6.96
CA ASP A 247 -6.71 -8.56 -7.02
C ASP A 247 -6.03 -8.22 -5.69
N ILE A 248 -5.02 -9.01 -5.31
CA ILE A 248 -4.26 -8.84 -4.06
C ILE A 248 -2.77 -8.85 -4.40
N ALA A 249 -2.04 -7.91 -3.82
CA ALA A 249 -0.59 -7.85 -3.90
C ALA A 249 0.02 -7.72 -2.51
N VAL A 250 1.17 -8.37 -2.30
CA VAL A 250 1.96 -8.27 -1.07
C VAL A 250 3.30 -7.65 -1.42
N SER A 251 3.68 -6.57 -0.75
CA SER A 251 4.98 -5.90 -0.94
C SER A 251 5.49 -5.39 0.39
N GLY A 252 6.72 -5.78 0.74
CA GLY A 252 7.25 -5.60 2.09
C GLY A 252 6.30 -6.13 3.15
N ASN A 253 6.08 -5.34 4.21
CA ASN A 253 5.18 -5.68 5.31
C ASN A 253 3.72 -5.25 5.06
N ALA A 254 3.37 -4.85 3.85
CA ALA A 254 2.05 -4.36 3.50
C ALA A 254 1.29 -5.32 2.57
N VAL A 255 -0.03 -5.32 2.73
CA VAL A 255 -0.97 -6.00 1.82
C VAL A 255 -1.82 -4.95 1.16
N TYR A 256 -1.96 -5.12 -0.15
CA TYR A 256 -2.73 -4.25 -1.00
C TYR A 256 -3.83 -5.04 -1.67
N ARG A 257 -4.97 -4.38 -1.86
CA ARG A 257 -6.08 -4.93 -2.65
C ARG A 257 -6.53 -3.95 -3.69
N LEU A 258 -7.00 -4.48 -4.80
CA LEU A 258 -7.85 -3.80 -5.74
C LEU A 258 -9.29 -4.15 -5.37
N ASP A 259 -10.14 -3.16 -5.15
CA ASP A 259 -11.55 -3.42 -4.83
C ASP A 259 -12.23 -4.26 -5.92
N ALA A 260 -13.30 -4.99 -5.57
CA ALA A 260 -13.95 -5.92 -6.50
C ALA A 260 -14.46 -5.26 -7.79
N ASN A 261 -14.87 -4.00 -7.72
CA ASN A 261 -15.28 -3.16 -8.85
C ASN A 261 -14.09 -2.49 -9.58
N ARG A 262 -12.86 -2.71 -9.10
CA ARG A 262 -11.61 -2.15 -9.61
C ARG A 262 -11.48 -0.63 -9.56
N GLU A 263 -12.26 0.05 -8.72
CA GLU A 263 -12.27 1.52 -8.66
C GLU A 263 -11.22 2.12 -7.72
N ALA A 264 -10.68 1.32 -6.80
CA ALA A 264 -9.71 1.80 -5.82
C ALA A 264 -8.68 0.73 -5.45
N VAL A 265 -7.43 1.18 -5.33
CA VAL A 265 -6.35 0.42 -4.69
C VAL A 265 -6.30 0.82 -3.22
N ARG A 266 -6.25 -0.16 -2.32
CA ARG A 266 -6.22 0.05 -0.87
C ARG A 266 -5.08 -0.71 -0.21
N VAL A 267 -4.58 -0.18 0.89
CA VAL A 267 -3.62 -0.83 1.80
C VAL A 267 -4.33 -1.22 3.09
N TRP A 268 -4.01 -2.39 3.63
CA TRP A 268 -4.52 -2.82 4.93
C TRP A 268 -3.81 -2.08 6.05
N ASP A 269 -4.56 -1.58 7.03
CA ASP A 269 -3.98 -0.78 8.13
C ASP A 269 -3.26 -1.63 9.20
N GLY A 270 -3.25 -2.96 9.03
CA GLY A 270 -2.57 -3.90 9.93
C GLY A 270 -3.46 -4.48 11.04
N HIS A 271 -4.71 -4.05 11.14
CA HIS A 271 -5.67 -4.55 12.13
C HIS A 271 -7.09 -4.67 11.60
N GLY A 272 -7.82 -5.67 12.12
CA GLY A 272 -9.23 -5.89 11.81
C GLY A 272 -9.52 -5.82 10.31
N THR A 273 -10.61 -5.14 9.96
CA THR A 273 -11.06 -4.98 8.57
C THR A 273 -10.87 -3.56 8.03
N SER A 274 -9.87 -2.82 8.55
CA SER A 274 -9.62 -1.43 8.18
C SER A 274 -8.66 -1.33 7.00
N TRP A 275 -9.03 -0.52 6.00
CA TRP A 275 -8.26 -0.32 4.78
C TRP A 275 -8.26 1.16 4.36
N THR A 276 -7.07 1.68 4.09
CA THR A 276 -6.88 3.04 3.56
C THR A 276 -6.80 3.01 2.03
N GLN A 277 -7.56 3.87 1.35
CA GLN A 277 -7.44 4.05 -0.10
C GLN A 277 -6.15 4.80 -0.43
N ILE A 278 -5.36 4.22 -1.34
CA ILE A 278 -4.05 4.75 -1.76
C ILE A 278 -3.96 5.07 -3.25
N GLY A 279 -4.94 4.63 -4.04
CA GLY A 279 -4.97 4.83 -5.48
C GLY A 279 -6.39 4.78 -6.05
N GLY A 280 -6.51 5.21 -7.29
CA GLY A 280 -7.73 5.12 -8.08
C GLY A 280 -7.88 3.77 -8.79
N PRO A 281 -8.60 3.72 -9.92
CA PRO A 281 -8.82 2.50 -10.67
C PRO A 281 -7.53 1.86 -11.19
N ALA A 282 -7.48 0.53 -11.20
CA ALA A 282 -6.37 -0.25 -11.72
C ALA A 282 -6.87 -1.51 -12.45
N ALA A 283 -6.10 -2.04 -13.40
CA ALA A 283 -6.37 -3.34 -14.01
C ALA A 283 -5.86 -4.50 -13.15
N ARG A 284 -4.60 -4.40 -12.69
CA ARG A 284 -3.91 -5.42 -11.90
C ARG A 284 -2.94 -4.80 -10.90
N LEU A 285 -2.63 -5.55 -9.84
CA LEU A 285 -1.61 -5.20 -8.87
C LEU A 285 -0.42 -6.15 -8.97
N TYR A 286 0.77 -5.62 -8.70
CA TYR A 286 2.00 -6.40 -8.61
C TYR A 286 2.77 -5.95 -7.37
N GLY A 287 3.10 -6.89 -6.49
CA GLY A 287 3.83 -6.62 -5.25
C GLY A 287 5.07 -7.47 -5.14
N GLY A 288 6.14 -6.88 -4.62
CA GLY A 288 7.40 -7.54 -4.31
C GLY A 288 8.36 -6.56 -3.64
N ASP A 289 9.62 -6.95 -3.50
CA ASP A 289 10.66 -6.12 -2.87
C ASP A 289 10.88 -4.76 -3.56
N PRO A 290 10.78 -4.61 -4.91
CA PRO A 290 10.88 -3.30 -5.58
C PRO A 290 9.75 -2.33 -5.23
N GLY A 291 8.65 -2.83 -4.65
CA GLY A 291 7.49 -2.04 -4.22
C GLY A 291 6.16 -2.57 -4.76
N LEU A 292 5.13 -1.73 -4.63
CA LEU A 292 3.82 -1.96 -5.22
C LEU A 292 3.73 -1.26 -6.58
N PHE A 293 3.21 -1.99 -7.56
CA PHE A 293 2.92 -1.48 -8.89
C PHE A 293 1.47 -1.78 -9.26
N ALA A 294 0.91 -0.93 -10.12
CA ALA A 294 -0.42 -1.09 -10.67
C ALA A 294 -0.43 -0.75 -12.15
N THR A 295 -1.27 -1.43 -12.92
CA THR A 295 -1.50 -1.10 -14.33
C THR A 295 -2.75 -0.26 -14.50
N ASP A 296 -2.69 0.75 -15.36
CA ASP A 296 -3.84 1.56 -15.77
C ASP A 296 -4.85 0.67 -16.51
N PRO A 297 -6.14 0.71 -16.16
CA PRO A 297 -7.14 -0.16 -16.76
C PRO A 297 -7.50 0.21 -18.20
N ASN A 298 -7.18 1.43 -18.66
CA ASN A 298 -7.54 1.92 -19.97
C ASN A 298 -6.47 1.62 -21.02
N ASP A 299 -5.19 1.80 -20.66
CA ASP A 299 -4.08 1.71 -21.61
C ASP A 299 -2.96 0.76 -21.18
N GLY A 300 -3.04 0.17 -20.00
CA GLY A 300 -2.08 -0.82 -19.51
C GLY A 300 -0.75 -0.25 -19.04
N ARG A 301 -0.54 1.07 -19.05
CA ARG A 301 0.67 1.70 -18.47
C ARG A 301 0.88 1.27 -17.03
N ILE A 302 2.13 1.08 -16.63
CA ILE A 302 2.49 0.63 -15.29
C ILE A 302 2.99 1.79 -14.44
N PHE A 303 2.54 1.83 -13.18
CA PHE A 303 2.87 2.85 -12.21
C PHE A 303 3.38 2.22 -10.92
N ARG A 304 4.31 2.89 -10.24
CA ARG A 304 4.83 2.50 -8.92
C ARG A 304 4.23 3.37 -7.83
N TYR A 305 3.79 2.77 -6.74
CA TYR A 305 3.36 3.50 -5.55
C TYR A 305 4.56 4.07 -4.81
N LEU A 306 4.53 5.37 -4.48
CA LEU A 306 5.62 6.06 -3.80
C LEU A 306 5.51 6.11 -2.27
N GLY A 307 4.54 5.38 -1.70
CA GLY A 307 4.38 5.25 -0.24
C GLY A 307 3.32 6.17 0.38
N SER A 308 2.81 7.17 -0.36
CA SER A 308 1.78 8.09 0.13
C SER A 308 0.49 8.02 -0.71
N PRO A 309 -0.71 8.09 -0.11
CA PRO A 309 -1.98 7.98 -0.84
C PRO A 309 -2.07 8.95 -2.02
N GLY A 310 -2.38 8.44 -3.21
CA GLY A 310 -2.46 9.22 -4.45
C GLY A 310 -1.11 9.51 -5.12
N HIS A 311 0.01 9.12 -4.52
CA HIS A 311 1.34 9.32 -5.10
C HIS A 311 1.81 8.07 -5.84
N TRP A 312 1.73 8.14 -7.16
CA TRP A 312 2.15 7.10 -8.08
C TRP A 312 3.06 7.69 -9.15
N GLU A 313 4.15 6.99 -9.45
CA GLU A 313 5.12 7.36 -10.48
C GLU A 313 4.86 6.53 -11.74
N PHE A 314 4.89 7.16 -12.91
CA PHE A 314 4.86 6.45 -14.18
C PHE A 314 6.18 5.69 -14.38
N VAL A 315 6.09 4.39 -14.57
CA VAL A 315 7.25 3.50 -14.70
C VAL A 315 7.45 3.07 -16.14
N GLY A 316 6.38 2.84 -16.89
CA GLY A 316 6.49 2.33 -18.25
C GLY A 316 5.16 2.15 -18.96
N THR A 317 5.24 1.81 -20.25
CA THR A 317 4.08 1.53 -21.10
C THR A 317 3.48 0.15 -20.82
N ALA A 318 2.42 -0.18 -21.53
CA ALA A 318 1.79 -1.49 -21.46
C ALA A 318 2.77 -2.64 -21.70
N GLY A 319 2.52 -3.74 -20.99
CA GLY A 319 3.22 -5.01 -21.16
C GLY A 319 2.23 -6.17 -21.18
N ALA A 320 2.59 -7.26 -21.88
CA ALA A 320 1.83 -8.49 -21.88
C ALA A 320 1.92 -9.24 -20.53
N SER A 321 3.02 -9.04 -19.80
CA SER A 321 3.25 -9.63 -18.48
C SER A 321 4.28 -8.80 -17.73
N PHE A 322 4.11 -8.67 -16.41
CA PHE A 322 5.10 -8.10 -15.51
C PHE A 322 5.46 -9.11 -14.42
N ALA A 323 6.70 -9.07 -13.94
CA ALA A 323 7.18 -9.91 -12.85
C ALA A 323 8.20 -9.15 -12.01
N LEU A 324 8.16 -9.37 -10.69
CA LEU A 324 9.13 -8.79 -9.75
C LEU A 324 10.08 -9.87 -9.24
N THR A 325 11.37 -9.59 -9.26
CA THR A 325 12.39 -10.35 -8.52
C THR A 325 12.68 -9.63 -7.19
N GLY A 326 13.65 -10.12 -6.41
CA GLY A 326 14.04 -9.47 -5.14
C GLY A 326 14.56 -8.03 -5.28
N SER A 327 14.94 -7.58 -6.47
CA SER A 327 15.47 -6.21 -6.69
C SER A 327 14.87 -5.49 -7.89
N ASP A 328 14.23 -6.21 -8.81
CA ASP A 328 13.95 -5.68 -10.13
C ASP A 328 12.51 -5.94 -10.58
N LEU A 329 12.01 -5.02 -11.41
CA LEU A 329 10.79 -5.21 -12.19
C LEU A 329 11.18 -5.58 -13.63
N TYR A 330 10.54 -6.61 -14.16
CA TYR A 330 10.63 -7.01 -15.55
C TYR A 330 9.28 -6.87 -16.24
N GLY A 331 9.31 -6.45 -17.51
CA GLY A 331 8.15 -6.29 -18.37
C GLY A 331 8.37 -6.98 -19.70
N LEU A 332 7.44 -7.85 -20.07
CA LEU A 332 7.31 -8.38 -21.43
C LEU A 332 6.49 -7.40 -22.25
N ASN A 333 7.02 -6.94 -23.38
CA ASN A 333 6.28 -6.02 -24.25
C ASN A 333 4.97 -6.65 -24.78
N PRO A 334 3.99 -5.84 -25.24
CA PRO A 334 2.70 -6.34 -25.69
C PRO A 334 2.81 -7.40 -26.80
N GLU A 335 3.80 -7.27 -27.69
CA GLU A 335 4.05 -8.19 -28.80
C GLU A 335 4.73 -9.50 -28.37
N ARG A 336 5.14 -9.61 -27.10
CA ARG A 336 5.84 -10.76 -26.51
C ARG A 336 7.19 -11.09 -27.15
N THR A 337 7.83 -10.10 -27.79
CA THR A 337 9.11 -10.27 -28.50
C THR A 337 10.33 -9.97 -27.65
N ALA A 338 10.20 -9.18 -26.58
CA ALA A 338 11.30 -8.81 -25.71
C ALA A 338 10.87 -8.60 -24.25
N VAL A 339 11.73 -9.05 -23.34
CA VAL A 339 11.65 -8.76 -21.92
C VAL A 339 12.64 -7.66 -21.60
N ASN A 340 12.16 -6.61 -20.94
CA ASN A 340 12.98 -5.49 -20.50
C ASN A 340 12.99 -5.46 -18.97
N ARG A 341 14.12 -5.05 -18.39
CA ARG A 341 14.31 -4.78 -16.97
C ARG A 341 14.12 -3.29 -16.74
N TRP A 342 13.28 -2.94 -15.78
CA TRP A 342 13.17 -1.57 -15.30
C TRP A 342 14.39 -1.23 -14.44
N VAL A 343 15.01 -0.10 -14.74
CA VAL A 343 16.11 0.46 -13.97
C VAL A 343 15.61 1.78 -13.39
N PRO A 344 15.38 1.87 -12.07
CA PRO A 344 15.01 3.14 -11.45
C PRO A 344 16.14 4.15 -11.69
N GLU A 345 15.78 5.34 -12.16
CA GLU A 345 16.75 6.32 -12.65
C GLU A 345 17.74 6.74 -11.56
N GLN A 346 19.03 6.60 -11.85
CA GLN A 346 20.08 7.40 -11.22
C GLN A 346 20.38 8.57 -12.18
N GLN A 347 20.02 9.81 -11.81
CA GLN A 347 20.19 10.99 -12.67
C GLN A 347 21.64 11.23 -13.17
N PRO A 348 21.86 12.02 -14.25
CA PRO A 348 20.86 12.68 -15.11
C PRO A 348 20.95 12.35 -16.64
N ALA A 349 19.79 12.04 -17.26
CA ALA A 349 19.43 12.09 -18.70
C ALA A 349 20.18 11.17 -19.71
N PRO A 350 19.59 10.77 -20.86
CA PRO A 350 18.19 10.54 -21.22
C PRO A 350 18.00 9.02 -21.48
N VAL A 351 18.29 8.17 -20.49
CA VAL A 351 18.24 6.72 -20.69
C VAL A 351 16.79 6.27 -20.50
N LEU A 352 16.25 5.54 -21.48
CA LEU A 352 14.95 4.88 -21.29
C LEU A 352 15.04 4.03 -20.01
N PRO A 353 14.09 4.14 -19.07
CA PRO A 353 14.15 3.46 -17.77
C PRO A 353 13.99 1.93 -17.90
N TRP A 354 14.03 1.40 -19.11
CA TRP A 354 13.90 0.00 -19.45
C TRP A 354 15.06 -0.43 -20.34
N VAL A 355 15.82 -1.41 -19.86
CA VAL A 355 16.95 -1.99 -20.59
C VAL A 355 16.57 -3.40 -21.05
N HIS A 356 16.90 -3.75 -22.29
CA HIS A 356 16.67 -5.09 -22.81
C HIS A 356 17.33 -6.14 -21.91
N ALA A 357 16.55 -7.13 -21.48
CA ALA A 357 17.02 -8.23 -20.63
C ALA A 357 17.07 -9.56 -21.39
N ALA A 358 16.02 -9.89 -22.15
CA ALA A 358 15.94 -11.17 -22.84
C ALA A 358 15.01 -11.12 -24.05
N GLY A 359 15.15 -12.10 -24.95
CA GLY A 359 14.26 -12.29 -26.10
C GLY A 359 12.85 -12.82 -25.73
N PRO A 360 12.11 -13.37 -26.72
CA PRO A 360 10.69 -13.70 -26.60
C PRO A 360 10.33 -14.62 -25.43
N ALA A 361 9.16 -14.36 -24.84
CA ALA A 361 8.63 -15.11 -23.70
C ALA A 361 7.10 -15.23 -23.71
N GLY A 362 6.57 -16.17 -22.93
CA GLY A 362 5.15 -16.28 -22.64
C GLY A 362 4.81 -15.51 -21.36
N THR A 363 4.53 -16.21 -20.27
CA THR A 363 4.23 -15.59 -18.97
C THR A 363 5.51 -15.42 -18.17
N LEU A 364 5.69 -14.28 -17.49
CA LEU A 364 6.82 -14.05 -16.59
C LEU A 364 6.49 -14.44 -15.15
N TYR A 365 7.46 -15.01 -14.45
CA TYR A 365 7.40 -15.31 -13.02
C TYR A 365 8.68 -14.83 -12.35
N GLY A 366 8.56 -14.10 -11.25
CA GLY A 366 9.69 -13.57 -10.51
C GLY A 366 9.61 -13.92 -9.03
N GLY A 367 10.76 -13.96 -8.38
CA GLY A 367 10.91 -14.16 -6.95
C GLY A 367 12.38 -14.19 -6.56
N ALA A 368 12.70 -14.61 -5.33
CA ALA A 368 14.05 -14.54 -4.78
C ALA A 368 15.11 -15.36 -5.56
N SER A 369 14.72 -16.43 -6.27
CA SER A 369 15.67 -17.23 -7.06
C SER A 369 15.90 -16.72 -8.49
N GLY A 370 15.23 -15.63 -8.90
CA GLY A 370 15.43 -14.95 -10.17
C GLY A 370 14.19 -14.83 -11.04
N LEU A 371 14.40 -14.54 -12.32
CA LEU A 371 13.34 -14.42 -13.33
C LEU A 371 13.19 -15.72 -14.13
N TYR A 372 11.95 -16.15 -14.26
CA TYR A 372 11.54 -17.30 -15.05
C TYR A 372 10.48 -16.87 -16.07
N SER A 373 10.34 -17.65 -17.13
CA SER A 373 9.23 -17.49 -18.07
C SER A 373 8.76 -18.82 -18.61
N THR A 374 7.51 -18.88 -19.06
CA THR A 374 7.19 -19.88 -20.08
C THR A 374 7.82 -19.49 -21.40
N ASP A 375 8.05 -20.47 -22.26
CA ASP A 375 8.25 -20.23 -23.69
C ASP A 375 7.01 -19.57 -24.34
N PRO A 376 7.13 -19.03 -25.57
CA PRO A 376 5.99 -18.42 -26.25
C PRO A 376 4.80 -19.37 -26.46
N SER A 377 5.03 -20.69 -26.48
CA SER A 377 3.93 -21.68 -26.55
C SER A 377 3.24 -21.94 -25.21
N GLY A 378 3.84 -21.50 -24.09
CA GLY A 378 3.32 -21.72 -22.74
C GLY A 378 3.59 -23.12 -22.19
N ARG A 379 4.38 -23.96 -22.87
CA ARG A 379 4.55 -25.39 -22.54
C ARG A 379 5.84 -25.70 -21.80
N ARG A 380 6.86 -24.84 -21.93
CA ARG A 380 8.18 -25.05 -21.33
C ARG A 380 8.49 -23.94 -20.35
N LEU A 381 8.99 -24.29 -19.17
CA LEU A 381 9.49 -23.34 -18.19
C LEU A 381 10.97 -23.09 -18.45
N ARG A 382 11.37 -21.82 -18.38
CA ARG A 382 12.73 -21.35 -18.66
C ARG A 382 13.18 -20.41 -17.56
N ILE A 383 14.47 -20.42 -17.26
CA ILE A 383 15.13 -19.47 -16.33
C ILE A 383 15.98 -18.48 -17.12
N LEU A 384 15.97 -17.21 -16.72
CA LEU A 384 16.90 -16.21 -17.24
C LEU A 384 18.27 -16.45 -16.62
N SER A 385 19.25 -16.84 -17.43
CA SER A 385 20.63 -17.06 -16.99
C SER A 385 21.56 -16.01 -17.59
N PRO A 386 22.55 -15.50 -16.84
CA PRO A 386 23.71 -14.88 -17.48
C PRO A 386 24.40 -15.96 -18.33
N GLU A 387 24.59 -15.73 -19.63
CA GLU A 387 25.33 -16.66 -20.47
C GLU A 387 26.76 -16.78 -19.94
N ALA A 388 27.16 -17.99 -19.55
CA ALA A 388 28.54 -18.27 -19.22
C ALA A 388 29.33 -18.42 -20.52
N GLY A 389 30.16 -17.43 -20.84
CA GLY A 389 31.36 -17.68 -21.65
C GLY A 389 31.50 -16.97 -23.00
N SER A 390 30.73 -15.93 -23.33
CA SER A 390 31.07 -15.07 -24.48
C SER A 390 30.91 -13.59 -24.15
N PRO A 391 32.01 -12.80 -24.20
CA PRO A 391 31.90 -11.36 -24.00
C PRO A 391 31.20 -10.75 -25.21
N GLY A 392 29.94 -10.36 -25.06
CA GLY A 392 29.16 -9.65 -26.10
C GLY A 392 27.76 -10.20 -26.36
N THR A 393 27.37 -11.36 -25.82
CA THR A 393 26.01 -11.89 -25.92
C THR A 393 25.27 -11.72 -24.58
N GLY A 394 24.06 -11.17 -24.63
CA GLY A 394 23.27 -10.81 -23.45
C GLY A 394 22.77 -12.00 -22.63
N GLN A 395 22.02 -11.73 -21.56
CA GLN A 395 21.31 -12.77 -20.81
C GLN A 395 20.36 -13.57 -21.72
N GLY A 396 20.25 -14.88 -21.48
CA GLY A 396 19.49 -15.82 -22.33
C GLY A 396 18.53 -16.72 -21.54
N TRP A 397 17.48 -17.18 -22.22
CA TRP A 397 16.53 -18.15 -21.67
C TRP A 397 17.09 -19.57 -21.75
N ARG A 398 17.17 -20.25 -20.61
CA ARG A 398 17.51 -21.68 -20.54
C ARG A 398 16.29 -22.50 -20.15
N ASP A 399 15.92 -23.49 -20.96
CA ASP A 399 14.85 -24.45 -20.63
C ASP A 399 15.23 -25.27 -19.40
N ILE A 400 14.27 -25.40 -18.48
CA ILE A 400 14.42 -26.19 -17.27
C ILE A 400 13.36 -27.28 -17.14
N GLY A 401 12.31 -27.34 -17.98
CA GLY A 401 11.27 -28.36 -17.85
C GLY A 401 9.92 -27.97 -18.44
N ALA A 402 8.90 -28.77 -18.16
CA ALA A 402 7.53 -28.44 -18.53
C ALA A 402 6.99 -27.26 -17.70
N ALA A 403 6.22 -26.39 -18.34
CA ALA A 403 5.36 -25.47 -17.62
C ALA A 403 4.19 -26.25 -17.00
N GLY A 404 3.80 -25.91 -15.77
CA GLY A 404 2.66 -26.51 -15.09
C GLY A 404 1.43 -25.61 -15.10
N ALA A 405 0.43 -25.98 -14.29
CA ALA A 405 -0.77 -25.19 -14.08
C ALA A 405 -0.47 -23.88 -13.34
N GLU A 406 0.41 -23.93 -12.34
CA GLU A 406 0.82 -22.77 -11.55
C GLU A 406 2.32 -22.83 -11.27
N VAL A 407 2.95 -21.65 -11.21
CA VAL A 407 4.40 -21.50 -10.99
C VAL A 407 4.62 -20.49 -9.88
N GLY A 408 5.33 -20.88 -8.84
CA GLY A 408 5.74 -20.02 -7.73
C GLY A 408 7.26 -19.98 -7.59
N VAL A 409 7.84 -18.80 -7.42
CA VAL A 409 9.29 -18.62 -7.34
C VAL A 409 9.67 -18.21 -5.92
N GLY A 410 10.43 -19.08 -5.24
CA GLY A 410 10.93 -18.83 -3.88
C GLY A 410 12.45 -18.73 -3.83
N ARG A 411 12.99 -18.63 -2.61
CA ARG A 411 14.46 -18.60 -2.37
C ARG A 411 15.15 -19.89 -2.81
N ARG A 412 14.54 -21.05 -2.55
CA ARG A 412 15.10 -22.38 -2.85
C ARG A 412 14.89 -22.85 -4.30
N GLY A 413 14.44 -21.98 -5.20
CA GLY A 413 14.17 -22.30 -6.60
C GLY A 413 12.72 -22.06 -7.00
N VAL A 414 12.28 -22.78 -8.04
CA VAL A 414 10.93 -22.65 -8.60
C VAL A 414 10.10 -23.88 -8.27
N TYR A 415 8.84 -23.64 -7.94
CA TYR A 415 7.84 -24.66 -7.62
C TYR A 415 6.78 -24.64 -8.70
N VAL A 416 6.39 -25.82 -9.14
CA VAL A 416 5.41 -25.99 -10.20
C VAL A 416 4.35 -26.96 -9.72
N LEU A 417 3.10 -26.54 -9.79
CA LEU A 417 1.95 -27.44 -9.76
C LEU A 417 1.78 -27.98 -11.18
N THR A 418 1.83 -29.30 -11.36
CA THR A 418 1.73 -29.93 -12.69
C THR A 418 0.43 -29.55 -13.40
N ALA A 419 0.41 -29.67 -14.73
CA ALA A 419 -0.75 -29.27 -15.55
C ALA A 419 -2.05 -30.00 -15.16
N ASP A 420 -1.93 -31.26 -14.75
CA ASP A 420 -3.00 -32.11 -14.23
C ASP A 420 -3.25 -31.94 -12.71
N ARG A 421 -2.49 -31.05 -12.05
CA ARG A 421 -2.60 -30.69 -10.63
C ARG A 421 -2.37 -31.85 -9.64
N SER A 422 -1.76 -32.94 -10.11
CA SER A 422 -1.50 -34.14 -9.33
C SER A 422 -0.23 -34.03 -8.46
N GLU A 423 0.74 -33.21 -8.88
CA GLU A 423 2.02 -33.09 -8.20
C GLU A 423 2.46 -31.63 -8.03
N ILE A 424 3.13 -31.37 -6.92
CA ILE A 424 3.94 -30.18 -6.73
C ILE A 424 5.40 -30.62 -6.84
N VAL A 425 6.12 -30.04 -7.79
CA VAL A 425 7.54 -30.31 -8.03
C VAL A 425 8.37 -29.05 -7.81
N GLN A 426 9.57 -29.22 -7.27
CA GLN A 426 10.54 -28.16 -7.05
C GLN A 426 11.74 -28.38 -7.98
N TRP A 427 12.13 -27.34 -8.71
CA TRP A 427 13.43 -27.29 -9.38
C TRP A 427 14.42 -26.49 -8.54
N SER A 428 15.56 -27.10 -8.23
CA SER A 428 16.65 -26.43 -7.52
C SER A 428 17.65 -25.84 -8.50
N ARG A 429 18.04 -24.59 -8.26
CA ARG A 429 19.08 -23.92 -9.06
C ARG A 429 20.47 -24.51 -8.79
N ASP A 430 20.71 -24.98 -7.58
CA ASP A 430 22.01 -25.48 -7.13
C ASP A 430 22.33 -26.85 -7.75
N THR A 431 21.31 -27.71 -7.86
CA THR A 431 21.48 -29.06 -8.41
C THR A 431 20.99 -29.18 -9.85
N ALA A 432 20.33 -28.14 -10.38
CA ALA A 432 19.65 -28.14 -11.68
C ALA A 432 18.66 -29.31 -11.88
N ALA A 433 18.10 -29.85 -10.79
CA ALA A 433 17.26 -31.03 -10.79
C ALA A 433 15.85 -30.75 -10.26
N TRP A 434 14.88 -31.52 -10.78
CA TRP A 434 13.52 -31.56 -10.26
C TRP A 434 13.38 -32.62 -9.17
N ARG A 435 12.56 -32.32 -8.17
CA ARG A 435 12.08 -33.32 -7.19
C ARG A 435 10.62 -33.08 -6.88
N ARG A 436 9.88 -34.16 -6.61
CA ARG A 436 8.52 -34.07 -6.09
C ARG A 436 8.55 -33.61 -4.64
N VAL A 437 7.74 -32.62 -4.32
CA VAL A 437 7.60 -32.06 -2.98
C VAL A 437 6.18 -32.12 -2.44
N GLY A 438 5.17 -32.51 -3.23
CA GLY A 438 3.80 -32.63 -2.74
C GLY A 438 2.77 -32.94 -3.84
N GLY A 439 1.50 -32.65 -3.54
CA GLY A 439 0.35 -32.86 -4.42
C GLY A 439 -0.51 -34.08 -4.01
N PRO A 440 -1.79 -34.14 -4.45
CA PRO A 440 -2.48 -33.22 -5.37
C PRO A 440 -2.87 -31.89 -4.71
N ALA A 441 -2.98 -30.82 -5.50
CA ALA A 441 -3.32 -29.49 -5.00
C ALA A 441 -4.15 -28.68 -6.00
N GLN A 442 -5.01 -27.80 -5.50
CA GLN A 442 -5.81 -26.88 -6.30
C GLN A 442 -5.08 -25.58 -6.60
N ALA A 443 -4.19 -25.11 -5.73
CA ALA A 443 -3.44 -23.89 -5.94
C ALA A 443 -2.13 -23.92 -5.15
N LEU A 444 -1.18 -23.08 -5.56
CA LEU A 444 0.15 -22.95 -4.99
C LEU A 444 0.45 -21.48 -4.68
N ALA A 445 1.00 -21.19 -3.51
CA ALA A 445 1.60 -19.90 -3.17
C ALA A 445 2.99 -20.10 -2.58
N VAL A 446 3.94 -19.24 -2.97
CA VAL A 446 5.34 -19.32 -2.55
C VAL A 446 5.79 -17.96 -2.05
N THR A 447 6.26 -17.91 -0.81
CA THR A 447 6.85 -16.71 -0.20
C THR A 447 8.34 -16.64 -0.50
N SER A 448 8.78 -15.47 -0.96
CA SER A 448 10.18 -15.07 -0.85
C SER A 448 10.38 -14.30 0.45
N PRO A 449 11.42 -14.60 1.25
CA PRO A 449 11.77 -13.79 2.41
C PRO A 449 12.13 -12.38 1.95
N PRO A 450 11.98 -11.35 2.82
CA PRO A 450 12.43 -10.00 2.49
C PRO A 450 13.93 -10.02 2.12
N GLY A 451 14.31 -9.27 1.10
CA GLY A 451 15.72 -8.96 0.82
C GLY A 451 16.33 -8.20 2.00
N ASP A 452 17.53 -8.63 2.44
CA ASP A 452 18.33 -7.96 3.48
C ASP A 452 18.82 -6.57 3.02
#